data_AF-A0A1I1NAB6-F1
#
_entry.id   AF-A0A1I1NAB6-F1
#
_cell.length_a   1.000
_cell.length_b   1.000
_cell.length_c   1.000
_cell.angle_alpha   90.00
_cell.angle_beta   90.00
_cell.angle_gamma   90.00
#
_symmetry.space_group_name_H-M   'P 1'
#
loop_
_entity.id
_entity.type
_entity.pdbx_description
1 polymer ?
#
loop_
_entity_poly.entity_id
_entity_poly.type
_entity_poly.pdbx_seq_one_letter_code
_entity_poly.pdbx_strand_id
1 'polypeptide(L)'
;MPTFTVWRLAPDDPLIGEEPVRLNTALIDGRSTGAAGQYHRRQPLKLRNPANGRGALGYAMGGRVGRQDIRIGYETLNQLALQEGEPVEVRPATWTEMLGHYLRHPKGHVRLSMQLALLGVVLGLMGLVTGILSLVVSLL
;
A
#
# COMPACT_ATOMS: atom_id res chain seq x y z
N MET A 1 -13.18 7.96 -7.01
CA MET A 1 -12.11 6.94 -7.12
C MET A 1 -12.54 5.96 -8.20
N PRO A 2 -11.66 5.49 -9.10
CA PRO A 2 -12.06 4.49 -10.08
C PRO A 2 -12.51 3.21 -9.37
N THR A 3 -13.65 2.67 -9.81
CA THR A 3 -14.27 1.46 -9.26
C THR A 3 -13.99 0.30 -10.19
N PHE A 4 -13.64 -0.84 -9.60
CA PHE A 4 -13.36 -2.08 -10.29
C PHE A 4 -14.19 -3.21 -9.68
N THR A 5 -14.43 -4.26 -10.45
CA THR A 5 -14.99 -5.52 -9.94
C THR A 5 -13.85 -6.35 -9.37
N VAL A 6 -14.00 -6.82 -8.13
CA VAL A 6 -12.98 -7.60 -7.46
C VAL A 6 -13.11 -9.08 -7.75
N TRP A 7 -11.98 -9.73 -8.00
CA TRP A 7 -11.89 -11.18 -8.17
C TRP A 7 -10.75 -11.72 -7.30
N ARG A 8 -10.84 -13.00 -6.96
CA ARG A 8 -9.78 -13.62 -6.18
C ARG A 8 -8.55 -13.89 -7.05
N LEU A 9 -7.38 -13.68 -6.47
CA LEU A 9 -6.12 -14.08 -7.09
C LEU A 9 -6.02 -15.61 -7.13
N ALA A 10 -5.49 -16.11 -8.25
CA ALA A 10 -5.26 -17.55 -8.40
C ALA A 10 -4.26 -18.04 -7.33
N PRO A 11 -4.47 -19.24 -6.76
CA PRO A 11 -3.65 -19.76 -5.66
C PRO A 11 -2.19 -20.02 -6.07
N ASP A 12 -1.91 -20.15 -7.36
CA ASP A 12 -0.61 -20.35 -8.00
C ASP A 12 0.09 -19.04 -8.42
N ASP A 13 -0.48 -17.87 -8.12
CA ASP A 13 0.15 -16.59 -8.48
C ASP A 13 1.49 -16.44 -7.73
N PRO A 14 2.60 -16.13 -8.44
CA PRO A 14 3.94 -16.06 -7.84
C PRO A 14 4.10 -14.96 -6.78
N LEU A 15 3.16 -14.02 -6.69
CA LEU A 15 3.17 -12.91 -5.72
C LEU A 15 2.18 -13.16 -4.57
N ILE A 16 1.69 -14.38 -4.42
CA ILE A 16 0.79 -14.71 -3.32
C ILE A 16 1.46 -14.42 -1.97
N GLY A 17 0.80 -13.64 -1.12
CA GLY A 17 1.34 -13.20 0.18
C GLY A 17 2.07 -11.84 0.20
N GLU A 18 2.32 -11.24 -0.97
CA GLU A 18 2.90 -9.87 -1.12
C GLU A 18 1.82 -8.78 -1.33
N GLU A 19 0.55 -9.09 -1.04
CA GLU A 19 -0.60 -8.18 -1.24
C GLU A 19 -0.66 -7.57 -2.67
N PRO A 20 -0.53 -8.38 -3.74
CA PRO A 20 -0.58 -7.86 -5.10
C PRO A 20 -2.01 -7.46 -5.48
N VAL A 21 -2.12 -6.34 -6.18
CA VAL A 21 -3.34 -5.90 -6.86
C VAL A 21 -3.09 -6.05 -8.36
N ARG A 22 -3.54 -7.17 -8.93
CA ARG A 22 -3.41 -7.43 -10.37
C ARG A 22 -4.45 -6.59 -11.11
N LEU A 23 -3.95 -5.64 -11.88
CA LEU A 23 -4.72 -4.81 -12.81
C LEU A 23 -4.45 -5.29 -14.24
N ASN A 24 -5.32 -4.91 -15.18
CA ASN A 24 -5.04 -5.09 -16.59
C ASN A 24 -3.69 -4.43 -16.94
N THR A 25 -2.81 -5.15 -17.65
CA THR A 25 -1.48 -4.64 -18.02
C THR A 25 -1.52 -3.29 -18.75
N ALA A 26 -2.58 -2.99 -19.50
CA ALA A 26 -2.73 -1.69 -20.18
C ALA A 26 -2.94 -0.50 -19.22
N LEU A 27 -3.29 -0.76 -17.96
CA LEU A 27 -3.41 0.24 -16.90
C LEU A 27 -2.08 0.45 -16.14
N ILE A 28 -1.04 -0.33 -16.48
CA ILE A 28 0.25 -0.33 -15.80
C ILE A 28 1.33 0.21 -16.75
N ASP A 29 2.12 1.17 -16.27
CA ASP A 29 3.29 1.73 -16.98
C ASP A 29 2.98 2.29 -18.39
N GLY A 30 1.76 2.80 -18.61
CA GLY A 30 1.39 3.50 -19.84
C GLY A 30 2.17 4.80 -20.04
N ARG A 31 2.40 5.19 -21.30
CA ARG A 31 2.86 6.56 -21.61
C ARG A 31 1.74 7.52 -21.21
N SER A 32 2.06 8.42 -20.28
CA SER A 32 1.17 9.44 -19.73
C SER A 32 0.46 10.24 -20.83
N THR A 33 -0.79 9.90 -21.10
CA THR A 33 -1.70 10.68 -21.95
C THR A 33 -3.01 10.95 -21.20
N GLY A 34 -2.91 11.68 -20.09
CA GLY A 34 -3.97 12.59 -19.60
C GLY A 34 -5.33 12.02 -19.18
N ALA A 35 -5.60 10.72 -19.30
CA ALA A 35 -6.83 10.11 -18.83
C ALA A 35 -6.62 9.50 -17.44
N ALA A 36 -7.54 9.77 -16.53
CA ALA A 36 -7.52 9.31 -15.15
C ALA A 36 -7.16 7.80 -15.04
N GLY A 37 -6.02 7.51 -14.42
CA GLY A 37 -5.67 6.17 -13.93
C GLY A 37 -4.69 5.38 -14.81
N GLN A 38 -3.42 5.80 -14.82
CA GLN A 38 -2.31 4.88 -15.12
C GLN A 38 -1.53 4.67 -13.82
N TYR A 39 -1.50 3.43 -13.35
CA TYR A 39 -0.75 3.04 -12.16
C TYR A 39 0.68 2.68 -12.57
N HIS A 40 1.66 2.97 -11.73
CA HIS A 40 3.02 2.48 -11.95
C HIS A 40 3.15 1.07 -11.35
N ARG A 41 3.95 0.22 -11.97
CA ARG A 41 4.26 -1.09 -11.39
C ARG A 41 4.86 -0.93 -9.99
N ARG A 42 4.39 -1.74 -9.05
CA ARG A 42 4.70 -1.68 -7.61
C ARG A 42 4.28 -0.38 -6.91
N GLN A 43 3.45 0.46 -7.55
CA GLN A 43 2.88 1.62 -6.88
C GLN A 43 1.95 1.14 -5.75
N PRO A 44 2.07 1.69 -4.54
CA PRO A 44 1.18 1.37 -3.44
C PRO A 44 -0.22 1.94 -3.73
N LEU A 45 -1.22 1.09 -3.57
CA LEU A 45 -2.63 1.38 -3.81
C LEU A 45 -3.42 1.23 -2.52
N LYS A 46 -4.39 2.13 -2.35
CA LYS A 46 -5.45 1.98 -1.36
C LYS A 46 -6.67 1.39 -2.04
N LEU A 47 -7.10 0.25 -1.51
CA LEU A 47 -8.37 -0.40 -1.82
C LEU A 47 -9.39 0.06 -0.77
N ARG A 48 -10.60 0.38 -1.20
CA ARG A 48 -11.71 0.71 -0.30
C ARG A 48 -12.96 -0.03 -0.75
N ASN A 49 -13.59 -0.74 0.19
CA ASN A 49 -14.93 -1.26 0.00
C ASN A 49 -15.92 -0.08 0.13
N PRO A 50 -16.66 0.28 -0.93
CA PRO A 50 -17.58 1.42 -0.89
C PRO A 50 -18.80 1.18 0.02
N ALA A 51 -19.16 -0.07 0.32
CA ALA A 51 -20.34 -0.41 1.11
C ALA A 51 -20.13 -0.23 2.62
N ASN A 52 -18.93 -0.53 3.13
CA ASN A 52 -18.63 -0.50 4.57
C ASN A 52 -17.47 0.44 4.95
N GLY A 53 -16.82 1.06 3.96
CA GLY A 53 -15.68 1.96 4.16
C GLY A 53 -14.37 1.30 4.58
N ARG A 54 -14.33 -0.03 4.72
CA ARG A 54 -13.11 -0.77 5.06
C ARG A 54 -12.07 -0.60 3.98
N GLY A 55 -10.82 -0.50 4.39
CA GLY A 55 -9.69 -0.27 3.49
C GLY A 55 -8.60 -1.30 3.68
N ALA A 56 -7.90 -1.59 2.58
CA ALA A 56 -6.69 -2.38 2.55
C ALA A 56 -5.65 -1.68 1.69
N LEU A 57 -4.37 -2.03 1.88
CA LEU A 57 -3.32 -1.63 0.97
C LEU A 57 -2.91 -2.83 0.12
N GLY A 58 -2.27 -2.53 -1.01
CA GLY A 58 -1.61 -3.50 -1.85
C GLY A 58 -0.78 -2.80 -2.92
N TYR A 59 -0.13 -3.56 -3.78
CA TYR A 59 0.74 -2.99 -4.82
C TYR A 59 0.20 -3.25 -6.22
N ALA A 60 0.21 -2.22 -7.04
CA ALA A 60 -0.18 -2.31 -8.44
C ALA A 60 0.73 -3.27 -9.21
N MET A 61 0.16 -4.34 -9.76
CA MET A 61 0.89 -5.28 -10.61
C MET A 61 0.12 -5.55 -11.90
N GLY A 62 0.83 -5.62 -13.02
CA GLY A 62 0.21 -6.00 -14.29
C GLY A 62 -0.18 -7.47 -14.31
N GLY A 63 -1.30 -7.78 -14.95
CA GLY A 63 -1.79 -9.14 -15.16
C GLY A 63 -2.76 -9.24 -16.33
N ARG A 64 -3.07 -10.48 -16.73
CA ARG A 64 -4.13 -10.79 -17.69
C ARG A 64 -5.48 -10.74 -16.98
N VAL A 65 -5.97 -9.53 -16.75
CA VAL A 65 -7.23 -9.22 -16.04
C VAL A 65 -8.08 -8.29 -16.92
N GLY A 66 -9.41 -8.34 -16.83
CA GLY A 66 -10.28 -7.43 -17.58
C GLY A 66 -10.02 -5.96 -17.23
N ARG A 67 -10.39 -5.02 -18.11
CA ARG A 67 -10.09 -3.58 -17.92
C ARG A 67 -10.77 -2.96 -16.70
N GLN A 68 -11.92 -3.50 -16.29
CA GLN A 68 -12.67 -3.06 -15.11
C GLN A 68 -12.59 -4.07 -13.97
N ASP A 69 -11.72 -5.07 -14.10
CA ASP A 69 -11.54 -6.12 -13.10
C ASP A 69 -10.21 -5.92 -12.38
N ILE A 70 -10.16 -6.32 -11.12
CA ILE A 70 -8.91 -6.50 -10.40
C ILE A 70 -8.85 -7.88 -9.76
N ARG A 71 -7.65 -8.43 -9.57
CA ARG A 71 -7.46 -9.61 -8.72
C ARG A 71 -6.63 -9.27 -7.50
N ILE A 72 -7.12 -9.67 -6.32
CA ILE A 72 -6.44 -9.45 -5.05
C ILE A 72 -6.40 -10.75 -4.22
N GLY A 73 -5.45 -10.83 -3.29
CA GLY A 73 -5.29 -12.00 -2.42
C GLY A 73 -6.49 -12.25 -1.52
N TYR A 74 -6.64 -13.50 -1.06
CA TYR A 74 -7.72 -13.91 -0.15
C TYR A 74 -7.74 -13.09 1.15
N GLU A 75 -6.56 -12.85 1.75
CA GLU A 75 -6.44 -12.03 2.96
C GLU A 75 -6.93 -10.59 2.73
N THR A 76 -6.65 -10.01 1.57
CA THR A 76 -7.07 -8.66 1.20
C THR A 76 -8.60 -8.59 1.00
N LEU A 77 -9.21 -9.60 0.37
CA LEU A 77 -10.67 -9.73 0.27
C LEU A 77 -11.31 -9.78 1.66
N ASN A 78 -10.76 -10.62 2.55
CA ASN A 78 -11.24 -10.76 3.92
C ASN A 78 -11.11 -9.46 4.71
N GLN A 79 -9.99 -8.75 4.57
CA GLN A 79 -9.78 -7.44 5.21
C GLN A 79 -10.78 -6.37 4.73
N LEU A 80 -11.10 -6.36 3.44
CA LEU A 80 -12.10 -5.49 2.85
C LEU A 80 -13.54 -5.94 3.15
N ALA A 81 -13.72 -7.17 3.63
CA ALA A 81 -15.00 -7.87 3.71
C ALA A 81 -15.78 -7.76 2.40
N LEU A 82 -15.12 -8.14 1.30
CA LEU A 82 -15.68 -8.21 -0.05
C LEU A 82 -15.78 -9.67 -0.51
N GLN A 83 -16.77 -9.95 -1.35
CA GLN A 83 -16.88 -11.18 -2.13
C GLN A 83 -16.46 -10.95 -3.59
N GLU A 84 -16.17 -12.03 -4.31
CA GLU A 84 -15.88 -11.94 -5.75
C GLU A 84 -17.09 -11.39 -6.52
N GLY A 85 -16.85 -10.52 -7.49
CA GLY A 85 -17.89 -9.82 -8.25
C GLY A 85 -18.36 -8.51 -7.61
N GLU A 86 -17.92 -8.17 -6.39
CA GLU A 86 -18.30 -6.91 -5.74
C GLU A 86 -17.43 -5.72 -6.18
N PRO A 87 -17.98 -4.49 -6.14
CA PRO A 87 -17.21 -3.30 -6.48
C PRO A 87 -16.21 -2.93 -5.39
N VAL A 88 -15.03 -2.51 -5.83
CA VAL A 88 -13.97 -1.97 -4.97
C VAL A 88 -13.40 -0.71 -5.59
N GLU A 89 -13.22 0.32 -4.77
CA GLU A 89 -12.57 1.55 -5.19
C GLU A 89 -11.07 1.43 -5.02
N VAL A 90 -10.33 1.85 -6.05
CA VAL A 90 -8.87 1.78 -6.07
C VAL A 90 -8.31 3.17 -6.29
N ARG A 91 -7.26 3.54 -5.56
CA ARG A 91 -6.49 4.75 -5.84
C ARG A 91 -5.05 4.63 -5.39
N PRO A 92 -4.14 5.49 -5.84
CA PRO A 92 -2.81 5.59 -5.24
C PRO A 92 -2.91 5.87 -3.73
N ALA A 93 -2.13 5.14 -2.94
CA ALA A 93 -2.04 5.35 -1.49
C ALA A 93 -1.21 6.61 -1.20
N THR A 94 -1.62 7.37 -0.18
CA THR A 94 -0.83 8.50 0.31
C THR A 94 0.23 8.02 1.31
N TRP A 95 1.35 8.76 1.42
CA TRP A 95 2.41 8.46 2.39
C TRP A 95 1.93 8.24 3.82
N THR A 96 0.98 9.05 4.29
CA THR A 96 0.39 8.93 5.63
C THR A 96 -0.37 7.62 5.82
N GLU A 97 -1.05 7.16 4.76
CA GLU A 97 -1.83 5.92 4.78
C GLU A 97 -0.93 4.70 4.75
N MET A 98 0.13 4.75 3.94
CA MET A 98 1.19 3.74 3.94
C MET A 98 1.83 3.63 5.33
N LEU A 99 2.24 4.76 5.91
CA LEU A 99 2.88 4.79 7.21
C LEU A 99 1.95 4.22 8.30
N GLY A 100 0.70 4.68 8.35
CA GLY A 100 -0.29 4.17 9.30
C GLY A 100 -0.57 2.67 9.13
N HIS A 101 -0.59 2.19 7.89
CA HIS A 101 -0.76 0.77 7.60
C HIS A 101 0.43 -0.07 8.07
N TYR A 102 1.67 0.34 7.78
CA TYR A 102 2.87 -0.38 8.24
C TYR A 102 2.99 -0.42 9.77
N LEU A 103 2.60 0.66 10.45
CA LEU A 103 2.56 0.71 11.91
C LEU A 103 1.51 -0.23 12.51
N ARG A 104 0.47 -0.58 11.77
CA ARG A 104 -0.62 -1.48 12.19
C ARG A 104 -0.63 -2.79 11.41
N HIS A 105 0.48 -3.15 10.77
CA HIS A 105 0.53 -4.29 9.88
C HIS A 105 0.11 -5.57 10.64
N PRO A 106 -0.76 -6.42 10.08
CA PRO A 106 -1.19 -7.67 10.72
C PRO A 106 -0.02 -8.63 11.00
N LYS A 107 1.06 -8.56 10.21
CA LYS A 107 2.28 -9.36 10.40
C LYS A 107 3.13 -8.74 11.51
N GLY A 108 3.25 -9.46 12.63
CA GLY A 108 3.95 -8.98 13.83
C GLY A 108 5.40 -8.54 13.60
N HIS A 109 6.15 -9.25 12.75
CA HIS A 109 7.54 -8.90 12.43
C HIS A 109 7.65 -7.57 11.68
N VAL A 110 6.78 -7.29 10.71
CA VAL A 110 6.79 -6.02 9.97
C VAL A 110 6.48 -4.86 10.90
N ARG A 111 5.49 -5.05 11.79
CA ARG A 111 5.10 -4.05 12.79
C ARG A 111 6.26 -3.73 13.75
N LEU A 112 6.93 -4.75 14.28
CA LEU A 112 8.05 -4.56 15.20
C LEU A 112 9.23 -3.85 14.54
N SER A 113 9.62 -4.26 13.33
CA SER A 113 10.69 -3.60 12.59
C SER A 113 10.38 -2.11 12.33
N MET A 114 9.11 -1.79 12.01
CA MET A 114 8.70 -0.41 11.80
C MET A 114 8.73 0.43 13.09
N GLN A 115 8.31 -0.15 14.22
CA GLN A 115 8.39 0.49 15.53
C GLN A 115 9.85 0.73 15.96
N LEU A 116 10.74 -0.22 15.73
CA LEU A 116 12.17 -0.09 16.00
C LEU A 116 12.83 0.97 15.10
N ALA A 117 12.46 1.03 13.81
CA ALA A 117 12.92 2.07 12.91
C ALA A 117 12.49 3.46 13.41
N LEU A 118 11.23 3.60 13.85
CA LEU A 118 10.71 4.85 14.41
C LEU A 118 11.47 5.25 15.68
N LEU A 119 11.71 4.30 16.59
CA LEU A 119 12.49 4.52 17.81
C LEU A 119 13.92 4.97 17.49
N GLY A 120 14.57 4.34 16.50
CA GLY A 120 15.90 4.72 16.04
C GLY A 120 15.95 6.16 15.52
N VAL A 121 14.94 6.58 14.75
CA VAL A 121 14.84 7.98 14.25
C VAL A 121 14.68 8.97 15.41
N VAL A 122 13.83 8.66 16.39
CA VAL A 122 13.62 9.52 17.56
C VAL A 122 14.89 9.65 18.39
N LEU A 123 15.55 8.53 18.70
CA LEU A 123 16.82 8.52 19.44
C LEU A 123 17.93 9.25 18.68
N GLY A 124 18.01 9.07 17.36
CA GLY A 124 18.96 9.78 16.50
C GLY A 124 18.74 11.29 16.51
N LEU A 125 17.49 11.74 16.45
CA LEU A 125 17.15 13.17 16.57
C LEU A 125 17.53 13.73 17.94
N MET A 126 17.26 13.00 19.03
CA MET A 126 17.66 13.43 20.38
C MET A 126 19.19 13.52 20.51
N GLY A 127 19.92 12.55 19.95
CA GLY A 127 21.39 12.57 19.89
C GLY A 127 21.92 13.75 19.07
N LEU A 128 21.29 14.06 17.94
CA LEU A 128 21.67 15.19 17.10
C LEU A 128 21.44 16.53 17.81
N VAL A 129 20.30 16.70 18.49
CA VAL A 129 19.99 17.91 19.26
C VAL A 129 20.98 18.10 20.41
N THR A 130 21.26 17.04 21.18
CA THR A 130 22.24 17.11 22.28
C THR A 130 23.65 17.39 21.78
N GLY A 131 24.05 16.82 20.64
CA GLY A 131 25.33 17.11 20.00
C GLY A 131 25.46 18.56 19.53
N ILE A 132 24.43 19.10 18.89
CA ILE A 132 24.41 20.52 18.45
C ILE A 132 24.49 21.45 19.66
N LEU A 133 23.70 21.18 20.71
CA LEU A 133 23.74 21.98 21.95
C LEU A 133 25.14 21.96 22.58
N SER A 134 25.78 20.79 22.64
CA SER A 134 27.13 20.67 23.19
C SER A 134 28.16 21.45 22.37
N LEU A 135 28.04 21.46 21.03
CA LEU A 135 28.90 22.25 20.16
C LEU A 135 28.71 23.76 20.39
N VAL A 136 27.46 24.21 20.48
CA VAL A 136 27.13 25.63 20.73
C VAL A 136 27.68 26.10 22.09
N VAL A 137 27.51 25.30 23.15
CA VAL A 137 28.06 25.62 24.48
C VAL A 137 29.58 25.66 24.47
N SER A 138 30.24 24.77 23.73
CA SER A 138 31.72 24.72 23.67
C SER A 138 32.35 25.88 22.88
N LEU A 139 31.56 26.57 22.05
CA LEU A 139 32.00 27.71 21.23
C LEU A 139 31.76 29.08 21.89
N LEU A 140 30.98 29.12 22.98
CA LEU A 140 30.68 30.30 23.81
C LEU A 140 31.70 30.44 24.95
#